data_AF-A0A9D9K8E7-F1
#
_entry.id   AF-A0A9D9K8E7-F1
#
_cell.length_a   1.000
_cell.length_b   1.000
_cell.length_c   1.000
_cell.angle_alpha   90.00
_cell.angle_beta   90.00
_cell.angle_gamma   90.00
#
_symmetry.space_group_name_H-M   'P 1'
#
loop_
_entity.id
_entity.type
_entity.pdbx_description
1 polymer ?
#
loop_
_entity_poly.entity_id
_entity_poly.type
_entity_poly.pdbx_seq_one_letter_code
_entity_poly.pdbx_strand_id
1 'polypeptide(L)'
;MNSTVLKLILVDPTEELCDAWQQEFAEYSSVSVVNGYFEDLTDYDCMVSAGNSFGLMDGGVDLAIVRYFGFELMARVQDRIINDYCGEQLVGTSLIVNTGHPTHPFLAHTPTMRVPMSISQTDNVYLAMWAMLVAVKQHNQQQKHKIQTIACPGLGTATGRMPFDRAAKHMALAYQNFLYPPQSINWPYASLRQKAIGAGGDIHISLE
;
A
#
# COMPACT_ATOMS: atom_id res chain seq x y z
N MET A 1 -20.73 -11.67 -12.16
CA MET A 1 -19.26 -11.77 -12.24
C MET A 1 -18.77 -12.14 -10.85
N ASN A 2 -18.35 -13.39 -10.63
CA ASN A 2 -17.75 -13.79 -9.36
C ASN A 2 -16.34 -13.16 -9.30
N SER A 3 -16.27 -11.91 -8.86
CA SER A 3 -15.00 -11.33 -8.44
C SER A 3 -14.58 -12.10 -7.19
N THR A 4 -13.56 -12.93 -7.30
CA THR A 4 -12.84 -13.44 -6.13
C THR A 4 -12.50 -12.26 -5.24
N VAL A 5 -12.96 -12.31 -3.99
CA VAL A 5 -12.74 -11.25 -3.01
C VAL A 5 -11.25 -11.21 -2.69
N LEU A 6 -10.63 -10.06 -2.92
CA LEU A 6 -9.22 -9.81 -2.58
C LEU A 6 -9.07 -9.83 -1.06
N LYS A 7 -8.23 -10.72 -0.53
CA LYS A 7 -7.90 -10.81 0.89
C LYS A 7 -6.73 -9.89 1.21
N LEU A 8 -6.86 -9.11 2.27
CA LEU A 8 -5.82 -8.23 2.76
C LEU A 8 -5.42 -8.64 4.17
N ILE A 9 -4.14 -8.96 4.36
CA ILE A 9 -3.53 -9.23 5.65
C ILE A 9 -2.72 -7.98 6.00
N LEU A 10 -3.20 -7.21 6.97
CA LEU A 10 -2.45 -6.10 7.55
C LEU A 10 -1.52 -6.68 8.61
N VAL A 11 -0.20 -6.54 8.43
CA VAL A 11 0.80 -7.20 9.27
C VAL A 11 1.88 -6.21 9.72
N ASP A 12 2.02 -6.00 11.02
CA ASP A 12 3.06 -5.12 11.57
C ASP A 12 3.43 -5.55 13.00
N PRO A 13 4.70 -5.46 13.41
CA PRO A 13 5.10 -5.78 14.79
C PRO A 13 4.60 -4.75 15.81
N THR A 14 4.15 -3.57 15.37
CA THR A 14 3.69 -2.49 16.24
C THR A 14 2.23 -2.71 16.67
N GLU A 15 2.00 -2.94 17.97
CA GLU A 15 0.68 -3.23 18.53
C GLU A 15 -0.30 -2.06 18.33
N GLU A 16 0.14 -0.83 18.57
CA GLU A 16 -0.73 0.35 18.48
C GLU A 16 -1.24 0.62 17.06
N LEU A 17 -0.47 0.24 16.03
CA LEU A 17 -0.92 0.30 14.65
C LEU A 17 -1.93 -0.80 14.34
N CYS A 18 -1.71 -2.00 14.86
CA CYS A 18 -2.63 -3.11 14.73
C CYS A 18 -3.98 -2.81 15.40
N ASP A 19 -3.98 -2.19 16.58
CA ASP A 19 -5.19 -1.73 17.26
C ASP A 19 -5.96 -0.70 16.43
N ALA A 20 -5.25 0.27 15.83
CA ALA A 20 -5.86 1.25 14.94
C ALA A 20 -6.47 0.59 13.70
N TRP A 21 -5.81 -0.41 13.10
CA TRP A 21 -6.37 -1.17 12.00
C TRP A 21 -7.59 -2.00 12.40
N GLN A 22 -7.59 -2.64 13.56
CA GLN A 22 -8.74 -3.40 14.03
C GLN A 22 -10.00 -2.51 14.15
N GLN A 23 -9.83 -1.26 14.55
CA GLN A 23 -10.92 -0.30 14.61
C GLN A 23 -11.37 0.14 13.21
N GLU A 24 -10.45 0.61 12.37
CA GLU A 24 -10.76 1.18 11.06
C GLU A 24 -11.22 0.13 10.03
N PHE A 25 -10.82 -1.13 10.19
CA PHE A 25 -11.17 -2.22 9.28
C PHE A 25 -12.20 -3.22 9.83
N ALA A 26 -12.81 -2.95 10.99
CA ALA A 26 -13.72 -3.87 11.69
C ALA A 26 -14.87 -4.42 10.83
N GLU A 27 -15.37 -3.63 9.86
CA GLU A 27 -16.49 -4.02 9.00
C GLU A 27 -16.10 -4.90 7.80
N TYR A 28 -14.81 -5.07 7.51
CA TYR A 28 -14.34 -5.76 6.32
C TYR A 28 -13.88 -7.19 6.63
N SER A 29 -14.77 -8.16 6.44
CA SER A 29 -14.46 -9.60 6.62
C SER A 29 -13.33 -10.15 5.71
N SER A 30 -12.99 -9.45 4.64
CA SER A 30 -11.87 -9.77 3.75
C SER A 30 -10.52 -9.23 4.23
N VAL A 31 -10.50 -8.52 5.35
CA VAL A 31 -9.30 -7.96 5.97
C VAL A 31 -9.03 -8.69 7.27
N SER A 32 -7.77 -9.03 7.51
CA SER A 32 -7.29 -9.59 8.77
C SER A 32 -6.11 -8.77 9.26
N VAL A 33 -5.97 -8.65 10.57
CA VAL A 33 -4.87 -7.92 11.22
C VAL A 33 -4.02 -8.94 11.97
N VAL A 34 -2.72 -8.92 11.73
CA VAL A 34 -1.72 -9.77 12.38
C VAL A 34 -0.68 -8.87 13.03
N ASN A 35 -0.65 -8.86 14.36
CA ASN A 35 0.47 -8.23 15.07
C ASN A 35 1.65 -9.20 15.08
N GLY A 36 2.65 -8.93 14.24
CA GLY A 36 3.76 -9.84 14.01
C GLY A 36 4.57 -9.47 12.77
N TYR A 37 5.39 -10.42 12.31
CA TYR A 37 6.27 -10.27 11.17
C TYR A 37 5.67 -10.93 9.93
N PHE A 38 5.89 -10.38 8.75
CA PHE A 38 5.33 -10.96 7.52
C PHE A 38 6.00 -12.30 7.19
N GLU A 39 7.25 -12.50 7.64
CA GLU A 39 8.01 -13.73 7.48
C GLU A 39 7.34 -14.95 8.15
N ASP A 40 6.49 -14.71 9.15
CA ASP A 40 5.74 -15.75 9.85
C ASP A 40 4.43 -16.11 9.11
N LEU A 41 4.05 -15.37 8.08
CA LEU A 41 2.85 -15.65 7.28
C LEU A 41 3.14 -16.76 6.28
N THR A 42 2.37 -17.84 6.34
CA THR A 42 2.55 -19.00 5.43
C THR A 42 1.84 -18.86 4.09
N ASP A 43 0.83 -18.00 3.99
CA ASP A 43 -0.07 -17.92 2.83
C ASP A 43 -0.37 -16.47 2.43
N TYR A 44 0.32 -16.01 1.40
CA TYR A 44 0.04 -14.75 0.69
C TYR A 44 0.67 -14.78 -0.71
N ASP A 45 0.03 -14.15 -1.69
CA ASP A 45 0.56 -14.10 -3.05
C ASP A 45 1.50 -12.92 -3.28
N CYS A 46 1.21 -11.79 -2.61
CA CYS A 46 1.86 -10.51 -2.84
C CYS A 46 2.27 -9.85 -1.51
N MET A 47 3.56 -9.54 -1.36
CA MET A 47 4.05 -8.68 -0.27
C MET A 47 4.09 -7.22 -0.73
N VAL A 48 3.66 -6.28 0.11
CA VAL A 48 3.78 -4.85 -0.17
C VAL A 48 5.09 -4.31 0.41
N SER A 49 5.88 -3.64 -0.42
CA SER A 49 7.07 -2.87 -0.01
C SER A 49 6.68 -1.40 0.15
N ALA A 50 6.77 -0.90 1.38
CA ALA A 50 6.40 0.46 1.77
C ALA A 50 7.60 1.43 1.71
N GLY A 51 8.26 1.49 0.55
CA GLY A 51 9.57 2.10 0.41
C GLY A 51 9.59 3.54 -0.10
N ASN A 52 10.72 3.87 -0.73
CA ASN A 52 10.97 5.17 -1.38
C ASN A 52 10.89 5.08 -2.91
N SER A 53 10.85 6.23 -3.58
CA SER A 53 10.69 6.32 -5.03
C SER A 53 11.83 5.73 -5.88
N PHE A 54 12.94 5.31 -5.27
CA PHE A 54 14.15 4.84 -5.95
C PHE A 54 14.44 3.35 -5.72
N GLY A 55 13.55 2.62 -5.03
CA GLY A 55 13.74 1.19 -4.79
C GLY A 55 14.93 0.84 -3.90
N LEU A 56 15.39 1.78 -3.08
CA LEU A 56 16.39 1.51 -2.04
C LEU A 56 15.71 0.79 -0.88
N MET A 57 15.98 -0.51 -0.74
CA MET A 57 15.27 -1.42 0.16
C MET A 57 16.15 -1.87 1.34
N ASP A 58 16.78 -0.90 2.02
CA ASP A 58 17.84 -1.14 3.01
C ASP A 58 17.45 -0.80 4.47
N GLY A 59 16.19 -0.40 4.71
CA GLY A 59 15.68 -0.09 6.04
C GLY A 59 14.29 -0.65 6.33
N GLY A 60 13.93 -0.75 7.62
CA GLY A 60 12.60 -1.16 8.07
C GLY A 60 12.12 -2.48 7.46
N VAL A 61 10.85 -2.51 7.04
CA VAL A 61 10.23 -3.68 6.38
C VAL A 61 10.91 -4.03 5.06
N ASP A 62 11.45 -3.04 4.32
CA ASP A 62 12.09 -3.31 3.04
C ASP A 62 13.40 -4.11 3.20
N LEU A 63 14.17 -3.84 4.25
CA LEU A 63 15.35 -4.65 4.57
C LEU A 63 14.96 -6.10 4.90
N ALA A 64 13.85 -6.29 5.61
CA ALA A 64 13.33 -7.62 5.92
C ALA A 64 12.87 -8.36 4.65
N ILE A 65 12.16 -7.67 3.75
CA ILE A 65 11.79 -8.17 2.42
C ILE A 65 13.02 -8.60 1.63
N VAL A 66 14.07 -7.78 1.57
CA VAL A 66 15.32 -8.13 0.86
C VAL A 66 16.02 -9.32 1.50
N ARG A 67 16.05 -9.42 2.83
CA ARG A 67 16.63 -10.58 3.53
C ARG A 67 15.85 -11.87 3.25
N TYR A 68 14.53 -11.78 3.14
CA TYR A 68 13.65 -12.93 2.91
C TYR A 68 13.69 -13.40 1.45
N PHE A 69 13.58 -12.49 0.48
CA PHE A 69 13.48 -12.81 -0.95
C PHE A 69 14.81 -12.76 -1.71
N GLY A 70 15.85 -12.17 -1.11
CA GLY A 70 17.18 -12.01 -1.68
C GLY A 70 17.40 -10.67 -2.39
N PHE A 71 18.67 -10.26 -2.47
CA PHE A 71 19.11 -8.98 -3.07
C PHE A 71 18.70 -8.81 -4.54
N GLU A 72 18.55 -9.91 -5.28
CA GLU A 72 18.08 -9.89 -6.68
C GLU A 72 16.68 -9.30 -6.82
N LEU A 73 15.84 -9.36 -5.77
CA LEU A 73 14.53 -8.70 -5.79
C LEU A 73 14.68 -7.17 -5.88
N MET A 74 15.56 -6.60 -5.06
CA MET A 74 15.83 -5.16 -5.07
C MET A 74 16.37 -4.72 -6.43
N ALA A 75 17.32 -5.48 -7.00
CA ALA A 75 17.85 -5.21 -8.34
C ALA A 75 16.73 -5.19 -9.40
N ARG A 76 15.82 -6.18 -9.38
CA ARG A 76 14.66 -6.20 -10.30
C ARG A 76 13.72 -5.01 -10.11
N VAL A 77 13.48 -4.58 -8.87
CA VAL A 77 12.68 -3.38 -8.60
C VAL A 77 13.36 -2.15 -9.21
N GLN A 78 14.66 -1.95 -8.98
CA GLN A 78 15.40 -0.82 -9.54
C GLN A 78 15.45 -0.85 -11.07
N ASP A 79 15.66 -2.01 -11.68
CA ASP A 79 15.60 -2.18 -13.13
C ASP A 79 14.23 -1.76 -13.69
N ARG A 80 13.12 -2.13 -13.02
CA ARG A 80 11.78 -1.69 -13.43
C ARG A 80 11.58 -0.19 -13.24
N ILE A 81 12.10 0.39 -12.14
CA ILE A 81 12.05 1.84 -11.92
C ILE A 81 12.81 2.59 -13.03
N ILE A 82 13.99 2.12 -13.42
CA ILE A 82 14.78 2.71 -14.51
C ILE A 82 14.03 2.61 -15.84
N ASN A 83 13.55 1.42 -16.18
CA ASN A 83 12.98 1.16 -17.51
C ASN A 83 11.56 1.71 -17.70
N ASP A 84 10.72 1.69 -16.66
CA ASP A 84 9.31 2.08 -16.78
C ASP A 84 9.05 3.51 -16.29
N TYR A 85 9.86 3.99 -15.35
CA TYR A 85 9.66 5.27 -14.65
C TYR A 85 10.82 6.24 -14.85
N CYS A 86 11.71 5.96 -15.80
CA CYS A 86 12.88 6.80 -16.10
C CYS A 86 13.74 7.11 -14.85
N GLY A 87 13.76 6.20 -13.88
CA GLY A 87 14.58 6.31 -12.66
C GLY A 87 13.86 6.84 -11.41
N GLU A 88 12.58 7.21 -11.48
CA GLU A 88 11.83 7.67 -10.29
C GLU A 88 10.37 7.20 -10.29
N GLN A 89 10.04 6.24 -9.42
CA GLN A 89 8.65 5.81 -9.23
C GLN A 89 7.94 6.73 -8.22
N LEU A 90 7.02 7.56 -8.70
CA LEU A 90 6.31 8.54 -7.86
C LEU A 90 5.39 7.89 -6.81
N VAL A 91 5.22 8.58 -5.68
CA VAL A 91 4.18 8.27 -4.70
C VAL A 91 2.80 8.32 -5.38
N GLY A 92 1.92 7.37 -5.04
CA GLY A 92 0.65 7.20 -5.73
C GLY A 92 0.73 6.29 -6.96
N THR A 93 1.84 5.59 -7.14
CA THR A 93 1.99 4.48 -8.08
C THR A 93 2.40 3.20 -7.35
N SER A 94 2.19 2.04 -7.98
CA SER A 94 2.67 0.76 -7.47
C SER A 94 3.04 -0.15 -8.62
N LEU A 95 4.21 -0.79 -8.55
CA LEU A 95 4.67 -1.75 -9.55
C LEU A 95 4.61 -3.16 -8.98
N ILE A 96 4.17 -4.12 -9.80
CA ILE A 96 4.12 -5.54 -9.43
C ILE A 96 5.34 -6.25 -10.02
N VAL A 97 6.16 -6.86 -9.18
CA VAL A 97 7.40 -7.55 -9.54
C VAL A 97 7.38 -8.99 -9.06
N ASN A 98 7.98 -9.89 -9.83
CA ASN A 98 8.16 -11.27 -9.40
C ASN A 98 9.27 -11.37 -8.34
N THR A 99 8.96 -12.02 -7.22
CA THR A 99 9.93 -12.33 -6.16
C THR A 99 10.83 -13.51 -6.52
N GLY A 100 10.36 -14.41 -7.40
CA GLY A 100 11.00 -15.69 -7.66
C GLY A 100 10.72 -16.74 -6.57
N HIS A 101 9.96 -16.39 -5.54
CA HIS A 101 9.56 -17.30 -4.47
C HIS A 101 8.44 -18.24 -4.96
N PRO A 102 8.48 -19.55 -4.64
CA PRO A 102 7.48 -20.51 -5.13
C PRO A 102 6.08 -20.26 -4.58
N THR A 103 5.95 -19.73 -3.36
CA THR A 103 4.65 -19.54 -2.68
C THR A 103 4.26 -18.08 -2.47
N HIS A 104 5.17 -17.13 -2.69
CA HIS A 104 4.94 -15.70 -2.48
C HIS A 104 5.37 -14.92 -3.73
N PRO A 105 4.74 -15.20 -4.88
CA PRO A 105 5.28 -14.89 -6.20
C PRO A 105 5.46 -13.40 -6.49
N PHE A 106 4.76 -12.51 -5.79
CA PHE A 106 4.71 -11.10 -6.13
C PHE A 106 5.18 -10.17 -5.01
N LEU A 107 5.77 -9.05 -5.42
CA LEU A 107 6.00 -7.87 -4.62
C LEU A 107 5.24 -6.70 -5.27
N ALA A 108 4.46 -5.96 -4.48
CA ALA A 108 3.98 -4.64 -4.86
C ALA A 108 4.92 -3.59 -4.27
N HIS A 109 5.81 -3.02 -5.08
CA HIS A 109 6.65 -1.90 -4.62
C HIS A 109 5.84 -0.60 -4.72
N THR A 110 5.54 -0.03 -3.56
CA THR A 110 4.56 1.04 -3.37
C THR A 110 5.20 2.19 -2.58
N PRO A 111 5.86 3.14 -3.27
CA PRO A 111 6.52 4.27 -2.60
C PRO A 111 5.56 5.06 -1.72
N THR A 112 5.94 5.24 -0.46
CA THR A 112 5.22 6.10 0.50
C THR A 112 5.86 7.48 0.60
N MET A 113 7.08 7.63 0.12
CA MET A 113 7.82 8.89 0.12
C MET A 113 8.83 8.91 -1.02
N ARG A 114 9.28 10.10 -1.41
CA ARG A 114 10.29 10.23 -2.47
C ARG A 114 11.66 9.72 -2.00
N VAL A 115 12.11 10.27 -0.88
CA VAL A 115 13.30 9.87 -0.12
C VAL A 115 12.90 9.72 1.34
N PRO A 116 13.69 9.03 2.19
CA PRO A 116 13.45 8.97 3.63
C PRO A 116 13.20 10.35 4.27
N MET A 117 11.95 10.64 4.65
CA MET A 117 11.54 11.90 5.28
C MET A 117 10.21 11.73 6.01
N SER A 118 9.85 12.70 6.86
CA SER A 118 8.51 12.72 7.45
C SER A 118 7.46 13.09 6.40
N ILE A 119 6.35 12.35 6.41
CA ILE A 119 5.16 12.54 5.58
C ILE A 119 3.89 12.70 6.43
N SER A 120 4.05 12.99 7.73
CA SER A 120 2.95 13.04 8.71
C SER A 120 1.82 13.98 8.33
N GLN A 121 2.11 15.01 7.52
CA GLN A 121 1.16 16.05 7.10
C GLN A 121 0.72 15.90 5.63
N THR A 122 0.89 14.73 5.02
CA THR A 122 0.51 14.49 3.62
C THR A 122 -0.54 13.39 3.49
N ASP A 123 -1.04 13.17 2.27
CA ASP A 123 -1.95 12.10 1.88
C ASP A 123 -1.20 10.86 1.34
N ASN A 124 0.13 10.79 1.46
CA ASN A 124 0.94 9.77 0.83
C ASN A 124 0.52 8.33 1.18
N VAL A 125 0.09 8.08 2.43
CA VAL A 125 -0.39 6.76 2.85
C VAL A 125 -1.66 6.35 2.10
N TYR A 126 -2.59 7.29 1.91
CA TYR A 126 -3.80 7.04 1.14
C TYR A 126 -3.45 6.78 -0.34
N LEU A 127 -2.57 7.59 -0.92
CA LEU A 127 -2.11 7.43 -2.30
C LEU A 127 -1.41 6.08 -2.52
N ALA A 128 -0.53 5.68 -1.60
CA ALA A 128 0.18 4.41 -1.65
C ALA A 128 -0.80 3.22 -1.59
N MET A 129 -1.70 3.19 -0.61
CA MET A 129 -2.70 2.13 -0.49
C MET A 129 -3.60 2.04 -1.73
N TRP A 130 -4.09 3.18 -2.21
CA TRP A 130 -4.91 3.26 -3.43
C TRP A 130 -4.16 2.69 -4.65
N ALA A 131 -2.91 3.11 -4.84
CA ALA A 131 -2.09 2.68 -5.95
C ALA A 131 -1.82 1.18 -5.94
N MET A 132 -1.52 0.61 -4.76
CA MET A 132 -1.31 -0.82 -4.59
C MET A 132 -2.56 -1.61 -4.99
N LEU A 133 -3.75 -1.24 -4.48
CA LEU A 133 -5.01 -1.92 -4.80
C LEU A 133 -5.34 -1.86 -6.30
N VAL A 134 -5.13 -0.69 -6.91
CA VAL A 134 -5.35 -0.49 -8.36
C VAL A 134 -4.36 -1.32 -9.18
N ALA A 135 -3.08 -1.35 -8.81
CA ALA A 135 -2.07 -2.15 -9.50
C ALA A 135 -2.38 -3.64 -9.42
N VAL A 136 -2.78 -4.15 -8.26
CA VAL A 136 -3.22 -5.55 -8.10
C VAL A 136 -4.45 -5.85 -8.95
N LYS A 137 -5.45 -4.95 -8.98
CA LYS A 137 -6.62 -5.10 -9.85
C LYS A 137 -6.23 -5.19 -11.32
N GLN A 138 -5.33 -4.31 -11.79
CA GLN A 138 -4.87 -4.29 -13.18
C GLN A 138 -4.07 -5.54 -13.53
N HIS A 139 -3.15 -5.97 -12.65
CA HIS A 139 -2.45 -7.24 -12.77
C HIS A 139 -3.44 -8.40 -12.92
N ASN A 140 -4.45 -8.44 -12.04
CA ASN A 140 -5.50 -9.45 -12.08
C ASN A 140 -6.42 -9.37 -13.29
N GLN A 141 -6.43 -8.29 -14.07
CA GLN A 141 -7.16 -8.22 -15.33
C GLN A 141 -6.32 -8.78 -16.49
N GLN A 142 -5.01 -8.58 -16.45
CA GLN A 142 -4.12 -8.85 -17.58
C GLN A 142 -3.39 -10.21 -17.49
N GLN A 143 -3.03 -10.64 -16.27
CA GLN A 143 -2.15 -11.79 -16.04
C GLN A 143 -2.93 -13.06 -15.75
N LYS A 144 -2.39 -14.22 -16.12
CA LYS A 144 -3.02 -15.52 -15.77
C LYS A 144 -2.89 -15.85 -14.29
N HIS A 145 -1.71 -15.60 -13.71
CA HIS A 145 -1.44 -15.79 -12.29
C HIS A 145 -1.99 -14.59 -11.50
N LYS A 146 -3.16 -14.78 -10.88
CA LYS A 146 -3.86 -13.74 -10.11
C LYS A 146 -3.29 -13.63 -8.69
N ILE A 147 -3.26 -12.42 -8.15
CA ILE A 147 -3.01 -12.10 -6.75
C ILE A 147 -4.36 -12.14 -6.02
N GLN A 148 -4.51 -13.04 -5.04
CA GLN A 148 -5.72 -13.19 -4.24
C GLN A 148 -5.52 -12.73 -2.81
N THR A 149 -4.32 -12.92 -2.26
CA THR A 149 -3.98 -12.55 -0.88
C THR A 149 -2.77 -11.60 -0.86
N ILE A 150 -2.92 -10.47 -0.18
CA ILE A 150 -1.87 -9.45 -0.04
C ILE A 150 -1.46 -9.35 1.43
N ALA A 151 -0.16 -9.44 1.70
CA ALA A 151 0.43 -9.03 2.98
C ALA A 151 0.89 -7.57 2.87
N CYS A 152 0.33 -6.70 3.70
CA CYS A 152 0.55 -5.25 3.65
C CYS A 152 1.02 -4.73 5.02
N PRO A 153 2.22 -4.12 5.12
CA PRO A 153 2.72 -3.57 6.36
C PRO A 153 2.19 -2.16 6.64
N GLY A 154 2.61 -1.59 7.77
CA GLY A 154 2.39 -0.18 8.09
C GLY A 154 2.93 0.73 7.00
N LEU A 155 2.03 1.47 6.33
CA LEU A 155 2.44 2.42 5.30
C LEU A 155 2.82 3.75 5.96
N GLY A 156 4.08 4.16 5.84
CA GLY A 156 4.52 5.51 6.23
C GLY A 156 4.66 5.76 7.74
N THR A 157 4.51 4.74 8.58
CA THR A 157 4.44 4.88 10.04
C THR A 157 5.81 4.95 10.71
N ALA A 158 6.83 4.30 10.16
CA ALA A 158 8.20 4.33 10.68
C ALA A 158 8.95 5.62 10.25
N THR A 159 9.79 5.55 9.22
CA THR A 159 10.55 6.70 8.69
C THR A 159 9.65 7.90 8.35
N GLY A 160 8.45 7.61 7.85
CA GLY A 160 7.46 8.62 7.48
C GLY A 160 6.82 9.35 8.66
N ARG A 161 6.91 8.78 9.88
CA ARG A 161 6.31 9.31 11.10
C ARG A 161 4.82 9.62 10.98
N MET A 162 4.10 8.93 10.10
CA MET A 162 2.65 9.04 10.04
C MET A 162 2.08 8.51 11.36
N PRO A 163 1.27 9.30 12.10
CA PRO A 163 0.55 8.81 13.27
C PRO A 163 -0.25 7.55 12.92
N PHE A 164 -0.26 6.55 13.80
CA PHE A 164 -0.84 5.24 13.51
C PHE A 164 -2.34 5.30 13.21
N ASP A 165 -3.08 6.11 13.96
CA ASP A 165 -4.51 6.40 13.74
C ASP A 165 -4.75 7.00 12.34
N ARG A 166 -3.93 7.97 11.95
CA ARG A 166 -4.02 8.61 10.62
C ARG A 166 -3.63 7.64 9.51
N ALA A 167 -2.60 6.83 9.71
CA ALA A 167 -2.19 5.81 8.75
C ALA A 167 -3.30 4.78 8.53
N ALA A 168 -3.85 4.22 9.61
CA ALA A 168 -4.96 3.27 9.56
C ALA A 168 -6.18 3.85 8.85
N LYS A 169 -6.58 5.08 9.20
CA LYS A 169 -7.69 5.80 8.54
C LYS A 169 -7.45 6.03 7.05
N HIS A 170 -6.25 6.47 6.66
CA HIS A 170 -5.90 6.67 5.25
C HIS A 170 -5.92 5.35 4.46
N MET A 171 -5.41 4.26 5.05
CA MET A 171 -5.45 2.93 4.43
C MET A 171 -6.89 2.41 4.28
N ALA A 172 -7.71 2.52 5.32
CA ALA A 172 -9.11 2.10 5.32
C ALA A 172 -9.94 2.91 4.31
N LEU A 173 -9.76 4.24 4.28
CA LEU A 173 -10.45 5.10 3.32
C LEU A 173 -10.08 4.78 1.87
N ALA A 174 -8.80 4.47 1.58
CA ALA A 174 -8.38 4.02 0.26
C ALA A 174 -9.02 2.68 -0.12
N TYR A 175 -9.06 1.73 0.82
CA TYR A 175 -9.69 0.42 0.65
C TYR A 175 -11.20 0.52 0.38
N GLN A 176 -11.92 1.29 1.20
CA GLN A 176 -13.35 1.55 1.04
C GLN A 176 -13.65 2.15 -0.34
N ASN A 177 -12.96 3.21 -0.73
CA ASN A 177 -13.15 3.84 -2.03
C ASN A 177 -12.86 2.88 -3.20
N PHE A 178 -11.97 1.90 -3.00
CA PHE A 178 -11.62 0.92 -4.03
C PHE A 178 -12.71 -0.14 -4.17
N LEU A 179 -13.29 -0.58 -3.05
CA LEU A 179 -14.41 -1.53 -3.03
C LEU A 179 -15.68 -0.95 -3.65
N TYR A 180 -15.91 0.36 -3.46
CA TYR A 180 -17.14 1.04 -3.89
C TYR A 180 -16.84 2.13 -4.93
N PRO A 181 -16.45 1.75 -6.17
CA PRO A 181 -16.21 2.74 -7.22
C PRO A 181 -17.51 3.49 -7.56
N PRO A 182 -17.44 4.81 -7.86
CA PRO A 182 -18.62 5.59 -8.18
C PRO A 182 -19.22 5.16 -9.52
N GLN A 183 -20.54 5.32 -9.68
CA GLN A 183 -21.20 5.12 -10.97
C GLN A 183 -21.05 6.32 -11.91
N SER A 184 -20.79 7.51 -11.37
CA SER A 184 -20.54 8.73 -12.14
C SER A 184 -19.55 9.64 -11.40
N ILE A 185 -18.79 10.42 -12.16
CA ILE A 185 -17.81 11.37 -11.62
C ILE A 185 -18.35 12.78 -11.80
N ASN A 186 -18.46 13.53 -10.70
CA ASN A 186 -18.89 14.92 -10.68
C ASN A 186 -18.16 15.69 -9.56
N TRP A 187 -18.29 17.01 -9.57
CA TRP A 187 -17.63 17.87 -8.58
C TRP A 187 -18.03 17.56 -7.13
N PRO A 188 -19.32 17.38 -6.78
CA PRO A 188 -19.70 16.98 -5.42
C PRO A 188 -18.98 15.71 -4.94
N TYR A 189 -18.92 14.66 -5.78
CA TYR A 189 -18.19 13.43 -5.47
C TYR A 189 -16.69 13.70 -5.24
N ALA A 190 -16.05 14.44 -6.16
CA ALA A 190 -14.63 14.76 -6.05
C ALA A 190 -14.31 15.56 -4.77
N SER A 191 -15.12 16.59 -4.47
CA SER A 191 -14.96 17.43 -3.28
C SER A 191 -15.19 16.65 -1.98
N LEU A 192 -16.20 15.78 -1.92
CA LEU A 192 -16.45 14.92 -0.75
C LEU A 192 -15.27 13.97 -0.51
N ARG A 193 -14.71 13.39 -1.57
CA ARG A 193 -13.55 12.51 -1.47
C ARG A 193 -12.30 13.25 -0.99
N GLN A 194 -12.02 14.45 -1.53
CA GLN A 194 -10.92 15.29 -1.07
C GLN A 194 -11.08 15.65 0.42
N LYS A 195 -12.29 16.05 0.82
CA LYS A 195 -12.61 16.38 2.22
C LYS A 195 -12.42 15.18 3.15
N ALA A 196 -12.78 13.98 2.72
CA ALA A 196 -12.62 12.76 3.51
C ALA A 196 -11.13 12.39 3.71
N ILE A 197 -10.30 12.57 2.69
CA ILE A 197 -8.84 12.36 2.77
C ILE A 197 -8.22 13.38 3.74
N GLY A 198 -8.63 14.64 3.67
CA GLY A 198 -8.19 15.64 4.65
C GLY A 198 -6.73 16.10 4.48
N ALA A 199 -6.06 15.74 3.38
CA ALA A 199 -4.67 16.09 3.05
C ALA A 199 -4.46 16.11 1.51
N GLY A 200 -3.25 16.46 1.04
CA GLY A 200 -2.91 16.46 -0.40
C GLY A 200 -3.11 17.79 -1.14
N GLY A 201 -3.29 18.89 -0.41
CA GLY A 201 -3.51 20.23 -0.94
C GLY A 201 -4.11 21.16 0.13
N ASP A 202 -4.30 22.44 -0.20
CA ASP A 202 -4.88 23.41 0.75
C ASP A 202 -6.34 23.06 1.05
N ILE A 203 -6.60 22.58 2.27
CA ILE A 203 -7.96 22.63 2.84
C ILE A 203 -8.13 24.00 3.50
N HIS A 204 -7.98 25.06 2.70
CA HIS A 204 -8.60 26.34 3.02
C HIS A 204 -10.08 26.25 2.64
N ILE A 205 -10.86 25.46 3.37
CA ILE A 205 -12.28 25.75 3.50
C ILE A 205 -12.36 26.84 4.56
N SER A 206 -12.21 28.09 4.14
CA SER A 206 -12.75 29.22 4.87
C SER A 206 -14.24 28.97 5.03
N LEU A 207 -14.62 28.49 6.21
CA LEU A 207 -16.00 28.59 6.69
C LEU A 207 -16.20 30.06 7.09
N GLU A 208 -16.53 30.88 6.10
CA GLU A 208 -17.36 32.06 6.31
C GLU A 208 -18.81 31.70 5.98
#